data_AF-A0A947UCF3-F1
#
_entry.id   AF-A0A947UCF3-F1
#
_cell.length_a   1.000
_cell.length_b   1.000
_cell.length_c   1.000
_cell.angle_alpha   90.00
_cell.angle_beta   90.00
_cell.angle_gamma   90.00
#
_symmetry.space_group_name_H-M   'P 1'
#
loop_
_entity.id
_entity.type
_entity.pdbx_description
1 polymer ?
#
loop_
_entity_poly.entity_id
_entity_poly.type
_entity_poly.pdbx_seq_one_letter_code
_entity_poly.pdbx_strand_id
1 'polypeptide(L)'
;MNPIKYVLMFFAYLWLRFDPILYITFRKDWTPRYEFLASIFGETDTEKFLAQRINLVKARNKILPPIILLTDVDKKITEFLTIKPSAKLNKTQRLAILDQLIFWAVDPEINRFNIDSYKSRSAIVDGLLNIIFQNSLISEINCILDGLKKIVFSRVTYLGSKGEPSPIVHNVILSGTARILISHFNEVVRLRDEKLEKMTKVKLIKEIQKSKGETGSLAFSAEPRIDDDFEARYPLPNYQAKLLWKILTHYRFSAWPESREKAAKLIANFQKQLGFPPEELFALNEK
;
A
#
# COMPACT_ATOMS: atom_id res chain seq x y z
N MET A 1 7.14 -53.67 -0.66
CA MET A 1 8.07 -52.71 -0.01
C MET A 1 8.72 -53.39 1.16
N ASN A 2 10.05 -53.38 1.27
CA ASN A 2 10.77 -54.08 2.34
C ASN A 2 11.02 -53.11 3.53
N PRO A 3 10.31 -53.24 4.66
CA PRO A 3 10.35 -52.26 5.75
C PRO A 3 11.74 -52.15 6.41
N ILE A 4 12.49 -53.25 6.43
CA ILE A 4 13.85 -53.31 6.98
C ILE A 4 14.81 -52.40 6.19
N LYS A 5 14.64 -52.34 4.86
CA LYS A 5 15.47 -51.51 3.97
C LYS A 5 15.34 -50.02 4.30
N TYR A 6 14.12 -49.54 4.56
CA TYR A 6 13.88 -48.13 4.91
C TYR A 6 14.39 -47.75 6.29
N VAL A 7 14.37 -48.70 7.24
CA VAL A 7 14.95 -48.50 8.58
C VAL A 7 16.47 -48.37 8.49
N LEU A 8 17.13 -49.25 7.73
CA LEU A 8 18.58 -49.17 7.50
C LEU A 8 18.98 -47.90 6.73
N MET A 9 18.20 -47.54 5.71
CA MET A 9 18.41 -46.29 4.97
C MET A 9 18.21 -45.04 5.86
N PHE A 10 17.33 -45.11 6.86
CA PHE A 10 17.17 -44.04 7.85
C PHE A 10 18.36 -43.92 8.80
N PHE A 11 18.91 -45.04 9.27
CA PHE A 11 20.13 -45.00 10.09
C PHE A 11 21.34 -44.50 9.29
N ALA A 12 21.52 -44.96 8.05
CA ALA A 12 22.55 -44.46 7.15
C ALA A 12 22.38 -42.94 6.89
N TYR A 13 21.14 -42.48 6.66
CA TYR A 13 20.84 -41.06 6.51
C TYR A 13 21.18 -40.24 7.76
N LEU A 14 20.84 -40.73 8.95
CA LEU A 14 21.18 -40.05 10.21
C LEU A 14 22.70 -39.96 10.40
N TRP A 15 23.41 -41.05 10.10
CA TRP A 15 24.86 -41.09 10.18
C TRP A 15 25.49 -40.06 9.23
N LEU A 16 25.15 -40.07 7.93
CA LEU A 16 25.65 -39.11 6.94
C LEU A 16 25.29 -37.64 7.24
N ARG A 17 24.21 -37.43 8.00
CA ARG A 17 23.75 -36.10 8.41
C ARG A 17 24.55 -35.56 9.59
N PHE A 18 24.89 -36.41 10.54
CA PHE A 18 25.56 -36.02 11.78
C PHE A 18 27.06 -36.34 11.79
N ASP A 19 27.58 -36.90 10.71
CA ASP A 19 29.01 -37.08 10.50
C ASP A 19 29.73 -35.72 10.48
N PRO A 20 30.62 -35.44 11.46
CA PRO A 20 31.34 -34.17 11.54
C PRO A 20 32.26 -33.92 10.35
N ILE A 21 32.85 -34.96 9.77
CA ILE A 21 33.79 -34.87 8.64
C ILE A 21 33.02 -34.41 7.41
N LEU A 22 31.90 -35.07 7.09
CA LEU A 22 31.03 -34.69 5.97
C LEU A 22 30.41 -33.31 6.13
N TYR A 23 30.10 -32.91 7.37
CA TYR A 23 29.61 -31.56 7.65
C TYR A 23 30.67 -30.48 7.38
N ILE A 24 31.94 -30.74 7.71
CA ILE A 24 33.04 -29.80 7.48
C ILE A 24 33.39 -29.70 5.99
N THR A 25 33.45 -30.82 5.27
CA THR A 25 33.84 -30.85 3.85
C THR A 25 32.74 -30.38 2.90
N PHE A 26 31.50 -30.78 3.12
CA PHE A 26 30.40 -30.53 2.17
C PHE A 26 29.33 -29.57 2.70
N ARG A 27 29.42 -29.12 3.96
CA ARG A 27 28.44 -28.24 4.61
C ARG A 27 27.00 -28.71 4.36
N LYS A 28 26.24 -27.90 3.60
CA LYS A 28 24.82 -28.11 3.27
C LYS A 28 24.60 -28.81 1.93
N ASP A 29 25.66 -29.13 1.18
CA ASP A 29 25.53 -29.84 -0.09
C ASP A 29 25.04 -31.28 0.17
N TRP A 30 24.00 -31.67 -0.55
CA TRP A 30 23.32 -32.96 -0.41
C TRP A 30 23.79 -34.00 -1.41
N THR A 31 24.55 -33.59 -2.42
CA THR A 31 24.96 -34.44 -3.56
C THR A 31 25.77 -35.66 -3.12
N PRO A 32 26.82 -35.54 -2.26
CA PRO A 32 27.59 -36.71 -1.82
C PRO A 32 26.80 -37.65 -0.90
N ARG A 33 25.84 -37.10 -0.16
CA ARG A 33 24.95 -37.87 0.74
C ARG A 33 23.91 -38.66 -0.06
N TYR A 34 23.45 -38.10 -1.18
CA TYR A 34 22.59 -38.77 -2.14
C TYR A 34 23.32 -39.93 -2.82
N GLU A 35 24.53 -39.68 -3.36
CA GLU A 35 25.33 -40.69 -4.06
C GLU A 35 25.67 -41.90 -3.17
N PHE A 36 25.98 -41.66 -1.89
CA PHE A 36 26.23 -42.75 -0.93
C PHE A 36 24.99 -43.59 -0.64
N LEU A 37 23.82 -42.96 -0.47
CA LEU A 37 22.57 -43.70 -0.24
C LEU A 37 22.13 -44.44 -1.51
N ALA A 38 22.30 -43.81 -2.68
CA ALA A 38 21.96 -44.38 -3.96
C ALA A 38 22.81 -45.62 -4.30
N SER A 39 24.10 -45.62 -3.94
CA SER A 39 25.00 -46.76 -4.17
C SER A 39 24.66 -47.98 -3.30
N ILE A 40 24.12 -47.78 -2.09
CA ILE A 40 23.80 -48.86 -1.15
C ILE A 40 22.36 -49.35 -1.30
N PHE A 41 21.41 -48.43 -1.47
CA PHE A 41 19.97 -48.71 -1.44
C PHE A 41 19.30 -48.63 -2.81
N GLY A 42 20.03 -48.20 -3.85
CA GLY A 42 19.51 -47.95 -5.19
C GLY A 42 18.97 -46.54 -5.36
N GLU A 43 19.13 -45.97 -6.55
CA GLU A 43 18.73 -44.60 -6.89
C GLU A 43 17.23 -44.37 -6.66
N THR A 44 16.37 -45.23 -7.20
CA THR A 44 14.91 -45.05 -7.14
C THR A 44 14.32 -45.06 -5.73
N ASP A 45 14.90 -45.88 -4.83
CA ASP A 45 14.44 -45.95 -3.44
C ASP A 45 15.01 -44.80 -2.60
N THR A 46 16.24 -44.39 -2.90
CA THR A 46 16.90 -43.24 -2.31
C THR A 46 16.21 -41.93 -2.67
N GLU A 47 15.87 -41.72 -3.95
CA GLU A 47 15.11 -40.56 -4.42
C GLU A 47 13.76 -40.45 -3.72
N LYS A 48 13.00 -41.54 -3.64
CA LYS A 48 11.69 -41.56 -2.95
C LYS A 48 11.82 -41.25 -1.46
N PHE A 49 12.84 -41.80 -0.80
CA PHE A 49 13.11 -41.59 0.62
C PHE A 49 13.57 -40.16 0.93
N LEU A 50 14.46 -39.62 0.10
CA LEU A 50 15.00 -38.28 0.25
C LEU A 50 14.03 -37.21 -0.22
N ALA A 51 13.19 -37.43 -1.23
CA ALA A 51 12.20 -36.45 -1.69
C ALA A 51 11.30 -35.95 -0.54
N GLN A 52 10.85 -36.86 0.32
CA GLN A 52 10.04 -36.51 1.49
C GLN A 52 10.85 -35.73 2.55
N ARG A 53 12.15 -36.05 2.74
CA ARG A 53 12.99 -35.46 3.79
C ARG A 53 13.73 -34.20 3.38
N ILE A 54 14.12 -34.07 2.12
CA ILE A 54 14.64 -32.84 1.51
C ILE A 54 13.55 -31.77 1.52
N ASN A 55 12.29 -32.13 1.25
CA ASN A 55 11.17 -31.20 1.40
C ASN A 55 10.98 -30.76 2.86
N LEU A 56 11.15 -31.65 3.84
CA LEU A 56 11.13 -31.29 5.27
C LEU A 56 12.32 -30.40 5.68
N VAL A 57 13.52 -30.63 5.12
CA VAL A 57 14.72 -29.82 5.40
C VAL A 57 14.63 -28.46 4.71
N LYS A 58 14.15 -28.39 3.46
CA LYS A 58 13.86 -27.13 2.75
C LYS A 58 12.76 -26.34 3.44
N ALA A 59 11.72 -27.00 3.97
CA ALA A 59 10.69 -26.36 4.78
C ALA A 59 11.23 -25.84 6.12
N ARG A 60 12.15 -26.58 6.78
CA ARG A 60 12.82 -26.14 8.02
C ARG A 60 13.87 -25.04 7.80
N ASN A 61 14.49 -25.00 6.62
CA ASN A 61 15.46 -23.97 6.23
C ASN A 61 14.81 -22.80 5.49
N LYS A 62 13.47 -22.75 5.39
CA LYS A 62 12.77 -21.60 4.80
C LYS A 62 13.14 -20.40 5.66
N ILE A 63 13.79 -19.41 5.05
CA ILE A 63 14.12 -18.13 5.71
C ILE A 63 12.80 -17.62 6.28
N LEU A 64 12.74 -17.48 7.60
CA LEU A 64 11.56 -16.92 8.25
C LEU A 64 11.35 -15.51 7.69
N PRO A 65 10.12 -15.15 7.32
CA PRO A 65 9.85 -13.81 6.84
C PRO A 65 10.24 -12.77 7.91
N PRO A 66 10.71 -11.58 7.51
CA PRO A 66 11.20 -10.58 8.44
C PRO A 66 10.07 -10.10 9.37
N ILE A 67 10.41 -9.89 10.65
CA ILE A 67 9.52 -9.22 11.60
C ILE A 67 9.70 -7.71 11.43
N ILE A 68 8.65 -7.03 10.98
CA ILE A 68 8.67 -5.57 10.76
C ILE A 68 8.24 -4.85 12.04
N LEU A 69 9.16 -4.10 12.64
CA LEU A 69 8.89 -3.28 13.82
C LEU A 69 8.42 -1.88 13.41
N LEU A 70 7.80 -1.15 14.33
CA LEU A 70 7.41 0.25 14.12
C LEU A 70 8.61 1.13 13.77
N THR A 71 9.76 0.89 14.40
CA THR A 71 11.01 1.60 14.13
C THR A 71 11.51 1.39 12.70
N ASP A 72 11.23 0.24 12.07
CA ASP A 72 11.61 -0.03 10.68
C ASP A 72 10.72 0.77 9.71
N VAL A 73 9.44 0.92 10.05
CA VAL A 73 8.50 1.78 9.32
C VAL A 73 8.92 3.24 9.42
N ASP A 74 9.21 3.72 10.62
CA ASP A 74 9.63 5.12 10.86
C ASP A 74 10.93 5.46 10.13
N LYS A 75 11.89 4.52 10.10
CA LYS A 75 13.13 4.67 9.32
C LYS A 75 12.84 4.84 7.83
N LYS A 76 11.94 4.03 7.26
CA LYS A 76 11.56 4.10 5.84
C LYS A 76 10.82 5.39 5.50
N ILE A 77 9.92 5.84 6.38
CA ILE A 77 9.24 7.13 6.22
C ILE A 77 10.27 8.27 6.24
N THR A 78 11.20 8.25 7.21
CA THR A 78 12.25 9.27 7.32
C THR A 78 13.17 9.27 6.10
N GLU A 79 13.57 8.09 5.62
CA GLU A 79 14.37 7.91 4.40
C GLU A 79 13.67 8.52 3.18
N PHE A 80 12.35 8.32 3.04
CA PHE A 80 11.58 8.94 1.96
C PHE A 80 11.62 10.48 2.02
N LEU A 81 11.47 11.04 3.23
CA LEU A 81 11.41 12.49 3.43
C LEU A 81 12.76 13.19 3.25
N THR A 82 13.88 12.49 3.51
CA THR A 82 15.22 13.06 3.34
C THR A 82 15.68 13.09 1.88
N ILE A 83 15.16 12.19 1.04
CA ILE A 83 15.50 12.12 -0.38
C ILE A 83 14.76 13.24 -1.15
N LYS A 84 15.51 14.19 -1.70
CA LYS A 84 14.98 15.28 -2.52
C LYS A 84 14.49 14.78 -3.90
N PRO A 85 13.32 15.23 -4.40
CA PRO A 85 12.70 14.72 -5.62
C PRO A 85 13.34 15.21 -6.94
N SER A 86 14.36 16.06 -6.90
CA SER A 86 14.90 16.74 -8.09
C SER A 86 15.62 15.83 -9.09
N ALA A 87 16.29 14.76 -8.64
CA ALA A 87 17.06 13.87 -9.51
C ALA A 87 16.28 12.59 -9.89
N LYS A 88 16.46 12.08 -11.11
CA LYS A 88 15.82 10.84 -11.60
C LYS A 88 16.11 9.63 -10.69
N LEU A 89 17.36 9.48 -10.25
CA LEU A 89 17.77 8.40 -9.35
C LEU A 89 17.02 8.47 -8.01
N ASN A 90 16.85 9.69 -7.48
CA ASN A 90 16.14 9.93 -6.23
C ASN A 90 14.65 9.60 -6.35
N LYS A 91 14.02 9.89 -7.49
CA LYS A 91 12.62 9.49 -7.77
C LYS A 91 12.46 7.97 -7.74
N THR A 92 13.40 7.23 -8.35
CA THR A 92 13.38 5.75 -8.31
C THR A 92 13.57 5.21 -6.89
N GLN A 93 14.48 5.78 -6.10
CA GLN A 93 14.69 5.38 -4.71
C GLN A 93 13.43 5.61 -3.87
N ARG A 94 12.77 6.76 -4.03
CA ARG A 94 11.52 7.07 -3.34
C ARG A 94 10.40 6.09 -3.69
N LEU A 95 10.25 5.76 -4.98
CA LEU A 95 9.30 4.73 -5.42
C LEU A 95 9.61 3.36 -4.81
N ALA A 96 10.89 2.96 -4.75
CA ALA A 96 11.28 1.70 -4.13
C ALA A 96 10.94 1.65 -2.63
N ILE A 97 11.05 2.77 -1.92
CA ILE A 97 10.62 2.87 -0.51
C ILE A 97 9.10 2.69 -0.40
N LEU A 98 8.32 3.33 -1.28
CA LEU A 98 6.85 3.15 -1.30
C LEU A 98 6.47 1.70 -1.56
N ASP A 99 7.07 1.07 -2.57
CA ASP A 99 6.83 -0.33 -2.91
C ASP A 99 7.19 -1.27 -1.76
N GLN A 100 8.29 -0.99 -1.04
CA GLN A 100 8.69 -1.75 0.14
C GLN A 100 7.68 -1.63 1.28
N LEU A 101 7.20 -0.41 1.58
CA LEU A 101 6.18 -0.17 2.59
C LEU A 101 4.87 -0.89 2.23
N ILE A 102 4.44 -0.79 0.97
CA ILE A 102 3.24 -1.49 0.46
C ILE A 102 3.42 -3.00 0.55
N PHE A 103 4.58 -3.52 0.17
CA PHE A 103 4.89 -4.95 0.25
C PHE A 103 4.78 -5.46 1.70
N TRP A 104 5.38 -4.77 2.67
CA TRP A 104 5.25 -5.12 4.09
C TRP A 104 3.78 -5.11 4.56
N ALA A 105 2.97 -4.18 4.07
CA ALA A 105 1.57 -4.08 4.46
C ALA A 105 0.66 -5.16 3.84
N VAL A 106 1.06 -5.77 2.73
CA VAL A 106 0.23 -6.71 1.94
C VAL A 106 0.71 -8.16 2.04
N ASP A 107 1.99 -8.40 2.32
CA ASP A 107 2.55 -9.75 2.30
C ASP A 107 1.96 -10.64 3.43
N PRO A 108 1.27 -11.76 3.12
CA PRO A 108 0.66 -12.61 4.14
C PRO A 108 1.67 -13.33 5.02
N GLU A 109 2.87 -13.63 4.51
CA GLU A 109 3.89 -14.32 5.29
C GLU A 109 4.44 -13.35 6.34
N ILE A 110 4.91 -12.16 5.99
CA ILE A 110 5.37 -11.14 6.94
C ILE A 110 4.35 -10.90 8.06
N ASN A 111 3.09 -10.78 7.69
CA ASN A 111 2.02 -10.41 8.63
C ASN A 111 1.54 -11.58 9.50
N ARG A 112 1.73 -12.83 9.09
CA ARG A 112 1.38 -14.00 9.91
C ARG A 112 2.38 -14.23 11.05
N PHE A 113 3.65 -13.92 10.83
CA PHE A 113 4.71 -14.20 11.82
C PHE A 113 4.89 -13.09 12.86
N ASN A 114 4.31 -11.91 12.63
CA ASN A 114 4.37 -10.77 13.55
C ASN A 114 3.02 -10.57 14.28
N ILE A 115 2.97 -10.87 15.58
CA ILE A 115 1.78 -10.69 16.45
C ILE A 115 1.30 -9.23 16.44
N ASP A 116 2.24 -8.29 16.37
CA ASP A 116 1.98 -6.85 16.33
C ASP A 116 1.90 -6.29 14.90
N SER A 117 1.72 -7.15 13.89
CA SER A 117 1.60 -6.76 12.47
C SER A 117 0.56 -5.65 12.26
N TYR A 118 -0.56 -5.67 12.97
CA TYR A 118 -1.57 -4.63 12.84
C TYR A 118 -1.04 -3.23 13.21
N LYS A 119 -0.09 -3.11 14.15
CA LYS A 119 0.52 -1.83 14.54
C LYS A 119 1.40 -1.31 13.40
N SER A 120 2.30 -2.14 12.88
CA SER A 120 3.19 -1.76 11.78
C SER A 120 2.41 -1.46 10.50
N ARG A 121 1.39 -2.27 10.17
CA ARG A 121 0.47 -1.99 9.05
C ARG A 121 -0.29 -0.68 9.22
N SER A 122 -0.78 -0.40 10.43
CA SER A 122 -1.47 0.87 10.72
C SER A 122 -0.52 2.05 10.57
N ALA A 123 0.71 1.94 11.07
CA ALA A 123 1.74 2.97 10.91
C ALA A 123 2.14 3.17 9.44
N ILE A 124 2.26 2.09 8.66
CA ILE A 124 2.51 2.16 7.21
C ILE A 124 1.37 2.92 6.52
N VAL A 125 0.11 2.53 6.77
CA VAL A 125 -1.05 3.18 6.13
C VAL A 125 -1.14 4.65 6.54
N ASP A 126 -0.99 4.97 7.83
CA ASP A 126 -1.01 6.36 8.29
C ASP A 126 0.12 7.17 7.64
N GLY A 127 1.35 6.65 7.63
CA GLY A 127 2.49 7.28 6.98
C GLY A 127 2.24 7.54 5.49
N LEU A 128 1.78 6.51 4.76
CA LEU A 128 1.47 6.57 3.33
C LEU A 128 0.38 7.59 2.99
N LEU A 129 -0.72 7.64 3.77
CA LEU A 129 -1.87 8.54 3.54
C LEU A 129 -1.75 9.90 4.24
N ASN A 130 -0.65 10.14 4.94
CA ASN A 130 -0.39 11.39 5.66
C ASN A 130 0.90 12.04 5.16
N ILE A 131 1.99 11.92 5.91
CA ILE A 131 3.21 12.70 5.68
C ILE A 131 3.87 12.35 4.33
N ILE A 132 3.82 11.09 3.90
CA ILE A 132 4.33 10.67 2.59
C ILE A 132 3.46 11.24 1.49
N PHE A 133 2.13 11.08 1.56
CA PHE A 133 1.20 11.66 0.59
C PHE A 133 1.42 13.18 0.43
N GLN A 134 1.61 13.87 1.56
CA GLN A 134 1.86 15.31 1.62
C GLN A 134 3.22 15.75 1.04
N ASN A 135 4.15 14.82 0.84
CA ASN A 135 5.46 15.11 0.27
C ASN A 135 5.70 14.34 -1.03
N SER A 136 4.64 13.78 -1.64
CA SER A 136 4.72 12.96 -2.85
C SER A 136 4.45 13.74 -4.13
N LEU A 137 5.15 13.36 -5.20
CA LEU A 137 4.85 13.73 -6.59
C LEU A 137 3.61 12.97 -7.11
N ILE A 138 3.05 13.40 -8.25
CA ILE A 138 1.87 12.74 -8.85
C ILE A 138 2.11 11.24 -9.12
N SER A 139 3.28 10.87 -9.64
CA SER A 139 3.63 9.46 -9.88
C SER A 139 3.71 8.63 -8.60
N GLU A 140 4.17 9.25 -7.52
CA GLU A 140 4.27 8.63 -6.19
C GLU A 140 2.87 8.49 -5.56
N ILE A 141 2.01 9.50 -5.71
CA ILE A 141 0.59 9.45 -5.31
C ILE A 141 -0.11 8.28 -6.00
N ASN A 142 0.10 8.08 -7.30
CA ASN A 142 -0.48 6.93 -8.01
C ASN A 142 -0.01 5.59 -7.42
N CYS A 143 1.29 5.46 -7.13
CA CYS A 143 1.82 4.27 -6.46
C CYS A 143 1.17 4.04 -5.08
N ILE A 144 1.01 5.10 -4.28
CA ILE A 144 0.35 5.03 -2.97
C ILE A 144 -1.10 4.57 -3.11
N LEU A 145 -1.85 5.12 -4.06
CA LEU A 145 -3.26 4.78 -4.27
C LEU A 145 -3.45 3.35 -4.80
N ASP A 146 -2.57 2.88 -5.69
CA ASP A 146 -2.54 1.50 -6.14
C ASP A 146 -2.17 0.54 -5.00
N GLY A 147 -1.21 0.94 -4.17
CA GLY A 147 -0.86 0.25 -2.93
C GLY A 147 -2.04 0.17 -1.96
N LEU A 148 -2.74 1.27 -1.76
CA LEU A 148 -3.93 1.33 -0.90
C LEU A 148 -5.01 0.35 -1.38
N LYS A 149 -5.26 0.28 -2.70
CA LYS A 149 -6.17 -0.70 -3.29
C LYS A 149 -5.74 -2.13 -2.92
N LYS A 150 -4.45 -2.47 -3.07
CA LYS A 150 -3.93 -3.79 -2.69
C LYS A 150 -4.12 -4.06 -1.20
N ILE A 151 -3.85 -3.08 -0.33
CA ILE A 151 -4.01 -3.20 1.14
C ILE A 151 -5.48 -3.46 1.51
N VAL A 152 -6.42 -2.70 0.95
CA VAL A 152 -7.87 -2.83 1.21
C VAL A 152 -8.39 -4.21 0.82
N PHE A 153 -7.95 -4.76 -0.33
CA PHE A 153 -8.41 -6.07 -0.83
C PHE A 153 -7.51 -7.24 -0.43
N SER A 154 -6.46 -7.00 0.35
CA SER A 154 -5.55 -8.05 0.77
C SER A 154 -6.25 -9.02 1.74
N ARG A 155 -6.11 -10.33 1.51
CA ARG A 155 -6.61 -11.38 2.43
C ARG A 155 -5.76 -11.55 3.69
N VAL A 156 -4.95 -10.55 4.04
CA VAL A 156 -4.09 -10.62 5.23
C VAL A 156 -5.01 -10.59 6.45
N THR A 157 -5.12 -11.77 7.05
CA THR A 157 -5.96 -12.08 8.20
C THR A 157 -5.97 -10.94 9.21
N TYR A 158 -7.15 -10.33 9.35
CA TYR A 158 -7.83 -9.97 10.59
C TYR A 158 -7.13 -10.39 11.90
N LEU A 159 -6.02 -9.77 12.29
CA LEU A 159 -5.30 -10.17 13.52
C LEU A 159 -4.75 -8.92 14.24
N GLY A 160 -5.45 -8.52 15.30
CA GLY A 160 -5.00 -7.68 16.39
C GLY A 160 -4.11 -8.46 17.36
N SER A 161 -3.87 -7.91 18.55
CA SER A 161 -2.83 -8.34 19.51
C SER A 161 -2.86 -9.81 19.95
N LYS A 162 -3.96 -10.53 19.76
CA LYS A 162 -4.10 -11.96 20.10
C LYS A 162 -4.33 -12.87 18.89
N GLY A 163 -4.15 -12.36 17.68
CA GLY A 163 -4.64 -13.06 16.49
C GLY A 163 -6.17 -12.99 16.36
N GLU A 164 -6.78 -11.92 16.85
CA GLU A 164 -8.22 -11.67 16.74
C GLU A 164 -8.50 -10.60 15.70
N PRO A 165 -9.54 -10.70 14.88
CA PRO A 165 -9.90 -9.65 13.93
C PRO A 165 -9.97 -8.23 14.51
N SER A 166 -9.19 -7.30 13.95
CA SER A 166 -9.09 -5.93 14.46
C SER A 166 -9.41 -4.87 13.39
N PRO A 167 -10.35 -3.94 13.66
CA PRO A 167 -10.69 -2.85 12.72
C PRO A 167 -9.68 -1.70 12.73
N ILE A 168 -8.57 -1.79 13.49
CA ILE A 168 -7.61 -0.69 13.67
C ILE A 168 -7.06 -0.21 12.31
N VAL A 169 -6.61 -1.13 11.46
CA VAL A 169 -6.09 -0.76 10.13
C VAL A 169 -7.19 -0.11 9.28
N HIS A 170 -8.44 -0.61 9.35
CA HIS A 170 -9.57 -0.01 8.62
C HIS A 170 -9.88 1.40 9.10
N ASN A 171 -9.79 1.64 10.41
CA ASN A 171 -10.02 2.96 10.99
C ASN A 171 -8.97 3.97 10.52
N VAL A 172 -7.71 3.55 10.37
CA VAL A 172 -6.63 4.37 9.81
C VAL A 172 -6.86 4.63 8.32
N ILE A 173 -7.21 3.59 7.54
CA ILE A 173 -7.56 3.75 6.11
C ILE A 173 -8.70 4.77 5.94
N LEU A 174 -9.79 4.63 6.71
CA LEU A 174 -10.94 5.53 6.67
C LEU A 174 -10.55 6.97 7.03
N SER A 175 -9.78 7.16 8.10
CA SER A 175 -9.33 8.49 8.52
C SER A 175 -8.38 9.14 7.52
N GLY A 176 -7.42 8.40 6.98
CA GLY A 176 -6.47 8.91 5.98
C GLY A 176 -7.17 9.25 4.66
N THR A 177 -8.02 8.35 4.17
CA THR A 177 -8.85 8.57 2.95
C THR A 177 -9.74 9.79 3.10
N ALA A 178 -10.41 9.92 4.24
CA ALA A 178 -11.27 11.08 4.51
C ALA A 178 -10.46 12.38 4.56
N ARG A 179 -9.29 12.39 5.20
CA ARG A 179 -8.42 13.58 5.26
C ARG A 179 -8.04 14.07 3.86
N ILE A 180 -7.62 13.16 2.98
CA ILE A 180 -7.27 13.48 1.59
C ILE A 180 -8.49 14.02 0.83
N LEU A 181 -9.65 13.39 0.98
CA LEU A 181 -10.90 13.85 0.34
C LEU A 181 -11.36 15.21 0.85
N ILE A 182 -11.24 15.51 2.15
CA ILE A 182 -11.56 16.84 2.71
C ILE A 182 -10.68 17.90 2.05
N SER A 183 -9.37 17.68 1.99
CA SER A 183 -8.45 18.62 1.33
C SER A 183 -8.78 18.81 -0.15
N HIS A 184 -9.13 17.74 -0.86
CA HIS A 184 -9.59 17.81 -2.25
C HIS A 184 -10.87 18.65 -2.40
N PHE A 185 -11.90 18.37 -1.61
CA PHE A 185 -13.18 19.07 -1.71
C PHE A 185 -13.09 20.54 -1.30
N ASN A 186 -12.31 20.87 -0.28
CA ASN A 186 -12.05 22.26 0.11
C ASN A 186 -11.44 23.06 -1.05
N GLU A 187 -10.50 22.46 -1.77
CA GLU A 187 -9.86 23.09 -2.92
C GLU A 187 -10.79 23.23 -4.12
N VAL A 188 -11.63 22.22 -4.38
CA VAL A 188 -12.68 22.28 -5.42
C VAL A 188 -13.66 23.43 -5.12
N VAL A 189 -14.08 23.57 -3.85
CA VAL A 189 -14.96 24.68 -3.42
C VAL A 189 -14.26 26.02 -3.58
N ARG A 190 -12.99 26.14 -3.17
CA ARG A 190 -12.19 27.36 -3.34
C ARG A 190 -12.13 27.81 -4.81
N LEU A 191 -11.80 26.88 -5.72
CA LEU A 191 -11.73 27.16 -7.16
C LEU A 191 -13.09 27.52 -7.76
N ARG A 192 -14.17 26.87 -7.29
CA ARG A 192 -15.54 27.22 -7.69
C ARG A 192 -15.88 28.65 -7.28
N ASP A 193 -15.59 29.01 -6.03
CA ASP A 193 -15.92 30.31 -5.47
C ASP A 193 -15.10 31.42 -6.15
N GLU A 194 -13.81 31.19 -6.44
CA GLU A 194 -12.99 32.09 -7.26
C GLU A 194 -13.56 32.28 -8.67
N LYS A 195 -14.03 31.20 -9.31
CA LYS A 195 -14.65 31.28 -10.64
C LYS A 195 -15.96 32.07 -10.59
N LEU A 196 -16.79 31.85 -9.58
CA LEU A 196 -18.03 32.61 -9.36
C LEU A 196 -17.72 34.09 -9.11
N GLU A 197 -16.71 34.42 -8.31
CA GLU A 197 -16.29 35.79 -8.06
C GLU A 197 -15.80 36.48 -9.34
N LYS A 198 -14.93 35.82 -10.13
CA LYS A 198 -14.49 36.33 -11.44
C LYS A 198 -15.67 36.55 -12.39
N MET A 199 -16.60 35.60 -12.48
CA MET A 199 -17.80 35.76 -13.32
C MET A 199 -18.71 36.90 -12.83
N THR A 200 -18.82 37.10 -11.52
CA THR A 200 -19.61 38.18 -10.93
C THR A 200 -18.97 39.54 -11.19
N LYS A 201 -17.64 39.65 -11.01
CA LYS A 201 -16.87 40.84 -11.41
C LYS A 201 -17.06 41.16 -12.89
N VAL A 202 -16.96 40.16 -13.77
CA VAL A 202 -17.19 40.33 -15.21
C VAL A 202 -18.62 40.81 -15.51
N LYS A 203 -19.64 40.26 -14.85
CA LYS A 203 -21.04 40.71 -15.01
C LYS A 203 -21.24 42.16 -14.56
N LEU A 204 -20.73 42.51 -13.37
CA LEU A 204 -20.80 43.88 -12.84
C LEU A 204 -20.09 44.89 -13.74
N ILE A 205 -18.89 44.56 -14.23
CA ILE A 205 -18.16 45.44 -15.14
C ILE A 205 -18.94 45.61 -16.46
N LYS A 206 -19.52 44.54 -17.01
CA LYS A 206 -20.39 44.62 -18.20
C LYS A 206 -21.61 45.50 -17.97
N GLU A 207 -22.25 45.42 -16.80
CA GLU A 207 -23.39 46.28 -16.44
C GLU A 207 -22.97 47.76 -16.29
N ILE A 208 -21.81 48.03 -15.69
CA ILE A 208 -21.24 49.38 -15.56
C ILE A 208 -20.83 49.96 -16.94
N GLN A 209 -20.23 49.16 -17.81
CA GLN A 209 -19.89 49.59 -19.17
C GLN A 209 -21.15 49.86 -20.00
N LYS A 210 -22.18 49.01 -19.86
CA LYS A 210 -23.48 49.21 -20.51
C LYS A 210 -24.19 50.47 -20.01
N SER A 211 -24.06 50.83 -18.73
CA SER A 211 -24.62 52.08 -18.19
C SER A 211 -23.82 53.33 -18.58
N LYS A 212 -22.53 53.17 -18.90
CA LYS A 212 -21.66 54.25 -19.40
C LYS A 212 -21.64 54.41 -20.92
N GLY A 213 -22.27 53.50 -21.68
CA GLY A 213 -22.34 53.56 -23.15
C GLY A 213 -21.07 53.13 -23.88
N GLU A 214 -20.10 52.51 -23.20
CA GLU A 214 -18.82 52.11 -23.80
C GLU A 214 -18.77 50.60 -24.11
N THR A 215 -18.27 50.24 -25.30
CA THR A 215 -18.11 48.86 -25.79
C THR A 215 -16.64 48.44 -25.83
N GLY A 216 -16.02 48.34 -24.65
CA GLY A 216 -14.62 47.90 -24.50
C GLY A 216 -14.48 46.42 -24.11
N SER A 217 -13.63 45.67 -24.83
CA SER A 217 -13.31 44.26 -24.56
C SER A 217 -12.47 44.09 -23.28
N LEU A 218 -12.80 43.10 -22.45
CA LEU A 218 -12.09 42.75 -21.21
C LEU A 218 -11.30 41.46 -21.39
N ALA A 219 -9.98 41.56 -21.56
CA ALA A 219 -9.07 40.44 -21.45
C ALA A 219 -8.49 40.40 -20.03
N PHE A 220 -9.01 39.50 -19.19
CA PHE A 220 -8.33 39.07 -17.96
C PHE A 220 -7.65 37.74 -18.24
N SER A 221 -6.39 37.77 -18.69
CA SER A 221 -5.52 36.59 -18.72
C SER A 221 -4.93 36.41 -17.31
N ALA A 222 -5.61 35.61 -16.49
CA ALA A 222 -4.95 35.00 -15.35
C ALA A 222 -4.09 33.85 -15.90
N GLU A 223 -2.83 34.14 -16.22
CA GLU A 223 -1.86 33.08 -16.47
C GLU A 223 -1.63 32.33 -15.14
N PRO A 224 -1.88 31.01 -15.08
CA PRO A 224 -1.45 30.24 -13.92
C PRO A 224 0.08 30.28 -13.88
N ARG A 225 0.64 30.60 -12.71
CA ARG A 225 2.09 30.47 -12.47
C ARG A 225 2.46 28.98 -12.61
N ILE A 226 3.13 28.65 -13.70
CA ILE A 226 3.71 27.33 -13.98
C ILE A 226 5.17 27.43 -13.53
N ASP A 227 5.47 27.23 -12.24
CA ASP A 227 6.87 27.05 -11.78
C ASP A 227 7.02 26.56 -10.32
N ASP A 228 6.02 25.87 -9.78
CA ASP A 228 6.24 25.07 -8.56
C ASP A 228 6.30 23.59 -8.95
N ASP A 229 7.46 22.95 -8.76
CA ASP A 229 7.66 21.50 -8.91
C ASP A 229 6.69 20.67 -8.04
N PHE A 230 6.06 21.34 -7.06
CA PHE A 230 4.90 20.88 -6.31
C PHE A 230 3.66 21.62 -6.82
N GLU A 231 3.30 21.42 -8.09
CA GLU A 231 1.98 21.80 -8.64
C GLU A 231 0.90 21.52 -7.60
N ALA A 232 -0.07 22.43 -7.47
CA ALA A 232 -1.14 22.33 -6.48
C ALA A 232 -1.69 20.89 -6.43
N ARG A 233 -1.28 20.12 -5.40
CA ARG A 233 -1.63 18.68 -5.26
C ARG A 233 -3.14 18.47 -5.30
N TYR A 234 -3.85 19.50 -4.87
CA TYR A 234 -5.28 19.58 -4.97
C TYR A 234 -5.64 20.66 -6.02
N PRO A 235 -6.75 20.46 -6.76
CA PRO A 235 -7.63 19.31 -6.67
C PRO A 235 -6.98 18.06 -7.27
N LEU A 236 -7.13 16.92 -6.59
CA LEU A 236 -6.73 15.63 -7.15
C LEU A 236 -7.44 15.38 -8.48
N PRO A 237 -6.78 14.70 -9.43
CA PRO A 237 -7.44 14.15 -10.61
C PRO A 237 -8.68 13.34 -10.25
N ASN A 238 -9.75 13.48 -11.04
CA ASN A 238 -11.05 12.85 -10.75
C ASN A 238 -10.97 11.33 -10.55
N TYR A 239 -10.12 10.63 -11.31
CA TYR A 239 -9.96 9.18 -11.15
C TYR A 239 -9.41 8.80 -9.76
N GLN A 240 -8.51 9.61 -9.20
CA GLN A 240 -7.93 9.41 -7.87
C GLN A 240 -8.96 9.70 -6.78
N ALA A 241 -9.67 10.82 -6.90
CA ALA A 241 -10.74 11.19 -5.96
C ALA A 241 -11.89 10.17 -5.98
N LYS A 242 -12.27 9.67 -7.17
CA LYS A 242 -13.28 8.61 -7.35
C LYS A 242 -12.82 7.29 -6.72
N LEU A 243 -11.54 6.94 -6.83
CA LEU A 243 -10.99 5.75 -6.16
C LEU A 243 -11.07 5.87 -4.63
N LEU A 244 -10.66 7.01 -4.07
CA LEU A 244 -10.75 7.28 -2.64
C LEU A 244 -12.21 7.24 -2.14
N TRP A 245 -13.15 7.80 -2.91
CA TRP A 245 -14.59 7.71 -2.62
C TRP A 245 -15.09 6.27 -2.66
N LYS A 246 -14.68 5.47 -3.65
CA LYS A 246 -15.01 4.03 -3.74
C LYS A 246 -14.49 3.23 -2.55
N ILE A 247 -13.27 3.52 -2.09
CA ILE A 247 -12.71 2.87 -0.89
C ILE A 247 -13.56 3.22 0.34
N LEU A 248 -13.89 4.49 0.52
CA LEU A 248 -14.66 4.95 1.67
C LEU A 248 -16.09 4.36 1.66
N THR A 249 -16.73 4.27 0.50
CA THR A 249 -18.05 3.64 0.33
C THR A 249 -18.02 2.12 0.49
N HIS A 250 -16.93 1.44 0.08
CA HIS A 250 -16.75 0.00 0.27
C HIS A 250 -16.84 -0.39 1.76
N TYR A 251 -16.27 0.41 2.66
CA TYR A 251 -16.31 0.15 4.11
C TYR A 251 -17.71 0.25 4.73
N ARG A 252 -18.74 0.77 4.03
CA ARG A 252 -20.15 0.66 4.46
C ARG A 252 -20.62 -0.80 4.54
N PHE A 253 -20.00 -1.68 3.76
CA PHE A 253 -20.28 -3.12 3.71
C PHE A 253 -19.24 -3.93 4.50
N SER A 254 -18.41 -3.27 5.31
CA SER A 254 -17.42 -3.93 6.16
C SER A 254 -18.10 -4.93 7.09
N ALA A 255 -17.48 -6.09 7.32
CA ALA A 255 -17.93 -7.04 8.33
C ALA A 255 -17.92 -6.45 9.76
N TRP A 256 -17.16 -5.36 9.98
CA TRP A 256 -17.00 -4.70 11.28
C TRP A 256 -18.01 -3.55 11.47
N PRO A 257 -18.89 -3.61 12.48
CA PRO A 257 -19.85 -2.54 12.78
C PRO A 257 -19.19 -1.18 12.96
N GLU A 258 -18.11 -1.09 13.72
CA GLU A 258 -17.41 0.18 13.99
C GLU A 258 -16.91 0.86 12.71
N SER A 259 -16.29 0.10 11.80
CA SER A 259 -15.82 0.62 10.52
C SER A 259 -16.99 1.06 9.63
N ARG A 260 -18.11 0.33 9.65
CA ARG A 260 -19.33 0.70 8.91
C ARG A 260 -19.91 2.02 9.42
N GLU A 261 -20.06 2.16 10.73
CA GLU A 261 -20.58 3.38 11.35
C GLU A 261 -19.68 4.58 11.06
N LYS A 262 -18.36 4.39 11.18
CA LYS A 262 -17.39 5.43 10.87
C LYS A 262 -17.46 5.86 9.40
N ALA A 263 -17.53 4.89 8.47
CA ALA A 263 -17.70 5.18 7.05
C ALA A 263 -19.00 5.93 6.77
N ALA A 264 -20.12 5.50 7.34
CA ALA A 264 -21.42 6.15 7.17
C ALA A 264 -21.42 7.60 7.69
N LYS A 265 -20.83 7.85 8.88
CA LYS A 265 -20.67 9.20 9.44
C LYS A 265 -19.83 10.10 8.54
N LEU A 266 -18.72 9.57 8.00
CA LEU A 266 -17.85 10.34 7.10
C LEU A 266 -18.57 10.71 5.80
N ILE A 267 -19.30 9.77 5.19
CA ILE A 267 -20.08 10.03 3.96
C ILE A 267 -21.14 11.11 4.19
N ALA A 268 -21.89 10.99 5.29
CA ALA A 268 -22.93 11.97 5.64
C ALA A 268 -22.32 13.37 5.84
N ASN A 269 -21.16 13.45 6.49
CA ASN A 269 -20.44 14.71 6.66
C ASN A 269 -19.99 15.32 5.32
N PHE A 270 -19.48 14.51 4.39
CA PHE A 270 -19.09 14.98 3.06
C PHE A 270 -20.28 15.51 2.27
N GLN A 271 -21.40 14.79 2.25
CA GLN A 271 -22.63 15.22 1.59
C GLN A 271 -23.14 16.55 2.16
N LYS A 272 -23.08 16.71 3.49
CA LYS A 272 -23.47 17.95 4.16
C LYS A 272 -22.54 19.13 3.81
N GLN A 273 -21.24 18.89 3.70
CA GLN A 273 -20.26 19.94 3.37
C GLN A 273 -20.35 20.39 1.91
N LEU A 274 -20.55 19.46 0.98
CA LEU A 274 -20.62 19.76 -0.45
C LEU A 274 -21.99 20.32 -0.87
N GLY A 275 -23.06 19.94 -0.18
CA GLY A 275 -24.42 20.38 -0.50
C GLY A 275 -25.06 19.66 -1.70
N PHE A 276 -24.36 18.70 -2.31
CA PHE A 276 -24.83 17.83 -3.39
C PHE A 276 -24.10 16.47 -3.30
N PRO A 277 -24.61 15.40 -3.93
CA PRO A 277 -23.97 14.08 -3.84
C PRO A 277 -22.60 14.09 -4.54
N PRO A 278 -21.51 13.63 -3.88
CA PRO A 278 -20.15 13.63 -4.44
C PRO A 278 -20.04 12.85 -5.75
N GLU A 279 -20.92 11.90 -6.00
CA GLU A 279 -21.04 11.17 -7.26
C GLU A 279 -21.23 12.10 -8.47
N GLU A 280 -21.89 13.24 -8.30
CA GLU A 280 -22.12 14.23 -9.37
C GLU A 280 -20.83 14.94 -9.78
N LEU A 281 -19.89 15.19 -8.86
CA LEU A 281 -18.58 15.77 -9.18
C LEU A 281 -17.75 14.85 -10.07
N PHE A 282 -17.89 13.54 -9.87
CA PHE A 282 -17.12 12.55 -10.62
C PHE A 282 -17.75 12.21 -11.99
N ALA A 283 -19.04 12.52 -12.18
CA ALA A 283 -19.77 12.27 -13.43
C ALA A 283 -19.59 13.38 -14.48
N LEU A 284 -19.31 14.61 -14.07
CA LEU A 284 -19.23 15.78 -14.96
C LEU A 284 -18.04 15.78 -15.95
N ASN A 285 -17.09 14.86 -15.82
CA ASN A 285 -15.83 14.85 -16.59
C ASN A 285 -15.58 13.53 -17.34
N GLU A 286 -16.61 12.70 -17.57
CA GLU A 286 -16.54 11.53 -18.46
C GLU A 286 -16.95 11.84 -19.91
N LYS A 287 -16.96 13.13 -20.30
CA LYS A 287 -17.18 13.59 -21.68
C LYS A 287 -15.96 14.32 -22.22
#